data_AF-A0A381CNR7-F1
#
_entry.id   AF-A0A381CNR7-F1
#
_cell.length_a   1.000
_cell.length_b   1.000
_cell.length_c   1.000
_cell.angle_alpha   90.00
_cell.angle_beta   90.00
_cell.angle_gamma   90.00
#
_symmetry.space_group_name_H-M   'P 1'
#
loop_
_entity.id
_entity.type
_entity.pdbx_description
1 polymer ?
#
loop_
_entity_poly.entity_id
_entity_poly.type
_entity_poly.pdbx_seq_one_letter_code
_entity_poly.pdbx_strand_id
1 'polypeptide(L)'
;MAHIVANKDKLLLRIKKIKGQISALEKALEDEKDCFKVLQQISAARGAITSLMAEVIDGHIKEHLGNNVSDEQREEEILNLTSLLKSFFK
;
A
#
# COMPACT_ATOMS: atom_id res chain seq x y z
N MET A 1 -10.31 -17.30 -0.71
CA MET A 1 -8.96 -17.13 -1.31
C MET A 1 -8.53 -15.71 -1.04
N ALA A 2 -7.24 -15.45 -0.77
CA ALA A 2 -6.78 -14.08 -0.49
C ALA A 2 -7.14 -13.14 -1.67
N HIS A 3 -7.84 -12.05 -1.39
CA HIS A 3 -8.29 -11.05 -2.36
C HIS A 3 -7.15 -10.46 -3.24
N ILE A 4 -5.91 -10.57 -2.76
CA ILE A 4 -4.68 -10.21 -3.48
C ILE A 4 -4.54 -11.01 -4.79
N VAL A 5 -5.16 -12.19 -4.88
CA VAL A 5 -5.11 -13.05 -6.08
C VAL A 5 -6.03 -12.56 -7.20
N ALA A 6 -7.20 -12.00 -6.88
CA ALA A 6 -8.18 -11.54 -7.87
C ALA A 6 -7.72 -10.26 -8.60
N ASN A 7 -7.00 -9.37 -7.91
CA ASN A 7 -6.47 -8.12 -8.48
C ASN A 7 -4.94 -8.15 -8.68
N LYS A 8 -4.35 -9.35 -8.71
CA LYS A 8 -2.89 -9.56 -8.70
C LYS A 8 -2.16 -8.73 -9.75
N ASP A 9 -2.61 -8.75 -11.00
CA ASP A 9 -1.92 -8.06 -12.10
C ASP A 9 -1.96 -6.54 -11.95
N LYS A 10 -3.09 -6.00 -11.46
CA LYS A 10 -3.25 -4.57 -11.18
C LYS A 10 -2.34 -4.12 -10.03
N LEU A 11 -2.29 -4.91 -8.95
CA LEU A 11 -1.41 -4.63 -7.80
C LEU A 11 0.07 -4.74 -8.21
N LEU A 12 0.45 -5.74 -8.99
CA LEU A 12 1.80 -5.89 -9.54
C LEU A 12 2.19 -4.71 -10.44
N LEU A 13 1.28 -4.21 -11.27
CA LEU A 13 1.54 -3.02 -12.10
C LEU A 13 1.83 -1.79 -11.22
N ARG A 14 1.08 -1.60 -10.13
CA ARG A 14 1.32 -0.51 -9.18
C ARG A 14 2.67 -0.66 -8.47
N ILE A 15 3.02 -1.85 -8.00
CA ILE A 15 4.33 -2.16 -7.43
C ILE A 15 5.46 -1.83 -8.42
N LYS A 16 5.33 -2.23 -9.69
CA LYS A 16 6.34 -1.92 -10.74
C LYS A 16 6.51 -0.41 -10.93
N LYS A 17 5.44 0.37 -10.90
CA LYS A 17 5.50 1.84 -10.96
C LYS A 17 6.21 2.44 -9.76
N ILE A 18 5.86 1.99 -8.55
CA ILE A 18 6.52 2.43 -7.31
C ILE A 18 8.02 2.11 -7.36
N LYS A 19 8.40 0.89 -7.78
CA LYS A 19 9.81 0.52 -7.95
C LYS A 19 10.55 1.49 -8.88
N GLY A 20 9.94 1.87 -10.00
CA GLY A 20 10.52 2.87 -10.90
C GLY A 20 10.71 4.24 -10.25
N GLN A 21 9.77 4.68 -9.40
CA GLN A 21 9.91 5.92 -8.63
C GLN A 21 11.06 5.84 -7.62
N ILE A 22 11.21 4.72 -6.92
CA ILE A 22 12.30 4.51 -5.95
C ILE A 22 13.67 4.51 -6.66
N SER A 23 13.80 3.79 -7.78
CA SER A 23 15.05 3.80 -8.57
C SER A 23 15.38 5.20 -9.13
N ALA A 24 14.36 6.00 -9.48
CA ALA A 24 14.57 7.37 -9.91
C ALA A 24 15.00 8.31 -8.77
N LEU A 25 14.54 8.05 -7.55
CA LEU A 25 14.94 8.77 -6.34
C LEU A 25 16.39 8.44 -5.95
N GLU A 26 16.76 7.16 -5.96
CA GLU A 26 18.14 6.70 -5.74
C GLU A 26 19.10 7.41 -6.69
N LYS A 27 18.82 7.36 -8.00
CA LYS A 27 19.61 8.06 -9.00
C LYS A 27 19.65 9.58 -8.78
N ALA A 28 18.57 10.19 -8.29
CA ALA A 28 18.56 11.62 -8.03
C ALA A 28 19.48 12.01 -6.86
N LEU A 29 19.65 11.13 -5.87
CA LEU A 29 20.61 11.31 -4.79
C LEU A 29 22.05 11.10 -5.25
N GLU A 30 22.30 10.08 -6.08
CA GLU A 30 23.62 9.82 -6.69
C GLU A 30 24.08 10.96 -7.61
N ASP A 31 23.16 11.52 -8.39
CA ASP A 31 23.41 12.63 -9.33
C ASP A 31 23.50 14.00 -8.62
N GLU A 32 23.53 14.06 -7.28
CA GLU A 32 23.51 15.29 -6.45
C GLU A 32 22.44 16.32 -6.89
N LYS A 33 21.23 15.85 -7.21
CA LYS A 33 20.16 16.72 -7.72
C LYS A 33 19.60 17.66 -6.65
N ASP A 34 19.06 18.77 -7.15
CA ASP A 34 18.32 19.78 -6.39
C ASP A 34 17.41 19.17 -5.30
N CYS A 35 17.60 19.63 -4.06
CA CYS A 35 16.92 19.12 -2.87
C CYS A 35 15.39 19.16 -3.01
N PHE A 36 14.84 20.17 -3.69
CA PHE A 36 13.41 20.29 -3.86
C PHE A 36 12.85 19.21 -4.80
N LYS A 37 13.58 18.84 -5.85
CA LYS A 37 13.21 17.70 -6.71
C LYS A 37 13.22 16.37 -5.96
N VAL A 38 14.19 16.15 -5.08
CA VAL A 38 14.23 14.96 -4.21
C VAL A 38 12.99 14.90 -3.31
N LEU A 39 12.61 16.03 -2.69
CA LEU A 39 11.40 16.13 -1.87
C LEU A 39 10.12 15.84 -2.69
N GLN A 40 10.03 16.32 -3.93
CA GLN A 40 8.91 16.03 -4.82
C GLN A 40 8.80 14.54 -5.15
N GLN A 41 9.93 13.88 -5.42
CA GLN A 41 9.97 12.44 -5.70
C GLN A 41 9.56 11.60 -4.48
N ILE A 42 10.05 11.96 -3.29
CA ILE A 42 9.64 11.30 -2.03
C ILE A 42 8.13 11.45 -1.82
N SER A 43 7.59 12.66 -2.00
CA SER A 43 6.15 12.92 -1.88
C SER A 43 5.33 12.08 -2.86
N ALA A 44 5.77 12.00 -4.12
CA ALA A 44 5.10 11.18 -5.15
C ALA A 44 5.14 9.67 -4.81
N ALA A 45 6.28 9.16 -4.35
CA ALA A 45 6.43 7.76 -3.95
C ALA A 45 5.55 7.43 -2.74
N ARG A 46 5.52 8.31 -1.73
CA ARG A 46 4.63 8.18 -0.58
C ARG A 46 3.17 8.12 -1.02
N GLY A 47 2.72 9.04 -1.87
CA GLY A 47 1.35 9.05 -2.38
C GLY A 47 0.97 7.77 -3.13
N ALA A 48 1.89 7.22 -3.93
CA ALA A 48 1.67 5.96 -4.64
C ALA A 48 1.54 4.77 -3.68
N ILE A 49 2.38 4.69 -2.64
CA ILE A 49 2.32 3.65 -1.60
C ILE A 49 1.00 3.76 -0.81
N THR A 50 0.63 4.97 -0.39
CA THR A 50 -0.65 5.23 0.30
C THR A 50 -1.84 4.80 -0.55
N SER A 51 -1.84 5.10 -1.85
CA SER A 51 -2.92 4.68 -2.75
C SER A 51 -2.98 3.16 -2.94
N LEU A 52 -1.83 2.48 -2.97
CA LEU A 52 -1.78 1.02 -3.03
C LEU A 52 -2.34 0.40 -1.75
N MET A 53 -1.96 0.94 -0.59
CA MET A 53 -2.44 0.46 0.71
C MET A 53 -3.97 0.57 0.84
N ALA A 54 -4.54 1.72 0.45
CA ALA A 54 -5.99 1.92 0.46
C ALA A 54 -6.74 0.86 -0.38
N GLU A 55 -6.20 0.51 -1.55
CA GLU A 55 -6.78 -0.50 -2.43
C GLU A 55 -6.72 -1.92 -1.82
N VAL A 56 -5.60 -2.26 -1.17
CA VAL A 56 -5.45 -3.56 -0.50
C VAL A 56 -6.37 -3.66 0.72
N ILE A 57 -6.51 -2.59 1.50
CA ILE A 57 -7.42 -2.54 2.65
C ILE A 57 -8.88 -2.71 2.21
N ASP A 58 -9.31 -2.01 1.17
CA ASP A 58 -10.68 -2.15 0.64
C ASP A 58 -10.98 -3.60 0.22
N GLY A 59 -10.04 -4.25 -0.46
CA GLY A 59 -10.15 -5.67 -0.81
C GLY A 59 -10.19 -6.59 0.42
N HIS A 60 -9.35 -6.33 1.41
CA HIS A 60 -9.32 -7.11 2.65
C HIS A 60 -10.63 -7.01 3.42
N ILE A 61 -11.18 -5.81 3.60
CA ILE A 61 -12.46 -5.59 4.29
C ILE A 61 -13.59 -6.36 3.61
N LYS A 62 -13.72 -6.24 2.28
CA LYS A 62 -14.81 -6.89 1.52
C LYS A 62 -14.81 -8.41 1.64
N GLU A 63 -13.64 -9.01 1.79
CA GLU A 63 -13.47 -10.47 1.71
C GLU A 63 -13.36 -11.14 3.08
N HIS A 64 -12.79 -10.45 4.07
CA HIS A 64 -12.51 -11.01 5.40
C HIS A 64 -13.43 -10.47 6.50
N LEU A 65 -14.16 -9.37 6.27
CA LEU A 65 -15.10 -8.81 7.25
C LEU A 65 -16.57 -8.92 6.82
N GLY A 66 -16.84 -9.55 5.68
CA GLY A 66 -18.19 -9.76 5.16
C GLY A 66 -19.04 -10.76 5.97
N ASN A 67 -20.23 -11.09 5.45
CA ASN A 67 -21.18 -11.97 6.12
C ASN A 67 -20.83 -13.47 6.04
N ASN A 68 -19.72 -13.82 5.38
CA ASN A 68 -19.31 -15.20 5.11
C ASN A 68 -18.24 -15.74 6.08
N VAL A 69 -17.92 -15.00 7.15
CA VAL A 69 -16.93 -15.39 8.18
C VAL A 69 -17.62 -15.56 9.54
N SER A 70 -17.07 -16.39 10.42
CA SER A 70 -17.58 -16.52 11.80
C SER A 70 -17.36 -15.24 12.60
N ASP A 71 -18.10 -15.08 13.70
CA ASP A 71 -17.94 -13.90 14.56
C ASP A 71 -16.55 -13.86 15.21
N GLU A 72 -15.98 -15.01 15.63
CA GLU A 72 -14.60 -15.01 16.16
C GLU A 72 -13.57 -14.61 15.09
N GLN A 73 -13.71 -15.09 13.86
CA GLN A 73 -12.84 -14.72 12.75
C GLN A 73 -12.95 -13.23 12.43
N ARG A 74 -14.16 -12.67 12.48
CA ARG A 74 -14.38 -11.24 12.24
C ARG A 74 -13.72 -10.39 13.32
N GLU A 75 -13.83 -10.78 14.60
CA GLU A 75 -13.18 -10.05 15.71
C GLU A 75 -11.65 -10.04 15.59
N GLU A 76 -11.05 -11.18 15.24
CA GLU A 76 -9.60 -11.29 15.01
C GLU A 76 -9.15 -10.37 13.87
N GLU A 77 -9.84 -10.39 12.73
CA GLU A 77 -9.49 -9.56 11.58
C GLU A 77 -9.67 -8.05 11.85
N ILE A 78 -10.68 -7.66 12.64
CA ILE A 78 -10.85 -6.26 13.09
C ILE A 78 -9.65 -5.81 13.92
N LEU A 79 -9.17 -6.64 14.85
CA LEU A 79 -8.00 -6.32 15.68
C LEU A 79 -6.74 -6.18 14.82
N ASN A 80 -6.53 -7.12 13.90
CA ASN A 80 -5.41 -7.10 12.95
C ASN A 80 -5.43 -5.83 12.10
N LEU A 81 -6.57 -5.51 11.47
CA LEU A 81 -6.71 -4.32 10.63
C LEU A 81 -6.53 -3.03 11.44
N THR A 82 -7.10 -2.95 12.65
CA THR A 82 -6.97 -1.78 13.53
C THR A 82 -5.51 -1.53 13.92
N SER A 83 -4.74 -2.60 14.18
CA SER A 83 -3.31 -2.48 14.49
C SER A 83 -2.51 -1.90 13.31
N LEU A 84 -2.80 -2.35 12.10
CA LEU A 84 -2.15 -1.88 10.87
C LEU A 84 -2.53 -0.43 10.55
N LEU A 85 -3.80 -0.07 10.69
CA LEU A 85 -4.28 1.30 10.47
C LEU A 85 -3.65 2.29 11.46
N LYS A 86 -3.49 1.91 12.73
CA LYS A 86 -2.78 2.74 13.71
C LYS A 86 -1.31 2.97 13.34
N SER A 87 -0.65 2.01 12.70
CA SER A 87 0.71 2.19 12.20
C SER A 87 0.76 3.11 10.97
N PHE A 88 -0.23 2.98 10.09
CA PHE A 88 -0.31 3.76 8.85
C PHE A 88 -0.59 5.25 9.04
N PHE A 89 -1.43 5.60 10.02
CA PHE A 89 -1.80 6.99 10.32
C PHE A 89 -0.86 7.69 11.30
N LYS A 90 0.15 7.00 11.84
CA LYS A 90 1.26 7.63 12.54
C LYS A 90 2.20 8.30 11.54
#